data_AF-A0A344UMS9-F1
#
_entry.id   AF-A0A344UMS9-F1
#
_cell.length_a   1.000
_cell.length_b   1.000
_cell.length_c   1.000
_cell.angle_alpha   90.00
_cell.angle_beta   90.00
_cell.angle_gamma   90.00
#
_symmetry.space_group_name_H-M   'P 1'
#
loop_
_entity.id
_entity.type
_entity.pdbx_description
1 polymer ?
#
loop_
_entity_poly.entity_id
_entity_poly.type
_entity_poly.pdbx_seq_one_letter_code
_entity_poly.pdbx_strand_id
1 'polypeptide(L)'
;MKALLAVCWTLAAALPAARAANDPAASRQAFGEAARVLQSPRCLNCHTVTDFPRQGDDRHPHAQMIKRGPAGMGHPSLMCLACHQAANSADGAVPGAPNWHLAPLSMGWEGLSAGQMCRKLLDRNQNGNRGVPELVAHMTTDPLVQWAWHPGGKRETPPLSQRDFHDAVRRWADAGAYCPK
;
A
#
# COMPACT_ATOMS: atom_id res chain seq x y z
N MET A 1 33.28 -22.10 64.81
CA MET A 1 31.86 -22.13 64.39
C MET A 1 31.38 -20.67 64.44
N LYS A 2 31.04 -19.94 63.38
CA LYS A 2 30.48 -20.23 62.06
C LYS A 2 31.02 -19.19 61.04
N ALA A 3 31.16 -19.62 59.80
CA ALA A 3 31.73 -18.85 58.69
C ALA A 3 30.79 -17.73 58.20
N LEU A 4 31.38 -16.59 57.83
CA LEU A 4 30.79 -15.57 56.97
C LEU A 4 30.63 -16.14 55.55
N LEU A 5 29.48 -15.90 54.92
CA LEU A 5 29.33 -15.87 53.47
C LEU A 5 28.16 -14.93 53.14
N ALA A 6 28.49 -13.67 52.83
CA ALA A 6 27.57 -12.73 52.22
C ALA A 6 27.56 -13.01 50.71
N VAL A 7 26.46 -13.57 50.20
CA VAL A 7 26.25 -13.80 48.77
C VAL A 7 25.74 -12.48 48.16
N CYS A 8 26.58 -11.86 47.35
CA CYS A 8 26.27 -10.65 46.60
C CYS A 8 25.39 -11.00 45.39
N TRP A 9 24.31 -10.26 45.20
CA TRP A 9 23.35 -10.42 44.12
C TRP A 9 23.87 -9.80 42.81
N THR A 10 23.73 -10.50 41.69
CA THR A 10 23.67 -9.85 40.37
C THR A 10 22.57 -10.49 39.52
N LEU A 11 21.35 -9.95 39.61
CA LEU A 11 20.36 -10.12 38.54
C LEU A 11 20.72 -9.16 37.41
N ALA A 12 21.25 -9.70 36.31
CA ALA A 12 21.31 -8.98 35.04
C ALA A 12 19.91 -8.96 34.42
N ALA A 13 19.16 -7.89 34.65
CA ALA A 13 17.92 -7.64 33.91
C ALA A 13 18.28 -7.20 32.49
N ALA A 14 18.12 -8.10 31.51
CA ALA A 14 18.10 -7.71 30.11
C ALA A 14 16.79 -6.96 29.87
N LEU A 15 16.85 -5.62 29.85
CA LEU A 15 15.74 -4.80 29.38
C LEU A 15 15.50 -5.11 27.90
N PRO A 16 14.26 -5.38 27.46
CA PRO A 16 13.97 -5.39 26.05
C PRO A 16 14.28 -3.98 25.52
N ALA A 17 15.16 -3.89 24.52
CA ALA A 17 15.38 -2.64 23.82
C ALA A 17 14.01 -2.17 23.30
N ALA A 18 13.44 -1.16 23.94
CA ALA A 18 12.32 -0.43 23.39
C ALA A 18 12.77 0.03 22.01
N ARG A 19 12.23 -0.59 20.96
CA ARG A 19 12.51 -0.18 19.59
C ARG A 19 12.06 1.27 19.52
N ALA A 20 13.02 2.19 19.43
CA ALA A 20 12.75 3.60 19.57
C ALA A 20 11.70 3.98 18.52
N ALA A 21 10.58 4.55 18.96
CA ALA A 21 9.80 5.41 18.09
C ALA A 21 10.81 6.39 17.46
N ASN A 22 10.80 6.51 16.13
CA ASN A 22 11.73 7.35 15.35
C ASN A 22 13.08 6.70 14.97
N ASP A 23 13.08 5.66 14.12
CA ASP A 23 14.28 5.08 13.49
C ASP A 23 14.25 5.32 11.96
N PRO A 24 14.97 6.34 11.45
CA PRO A 24 14.92 6.68 10.04
C PRO A 24 15.45 5.58 9.10
N ALA A 25 16.42 4.77 9.55
CA ALA A 25 16.98 3.71 8.71
C ALA A 25 15.98 2.56 8.56
N ALA A 26 15.40 2.10 9.67
CA ALA A 26 14.36 1.08 9.64
C ALA A 26 13.11 1.55 8.88
N SER A 27 12.71 2.81 9.06
CA SER A 27 11.55 3.38 8.36
C SER A 27 11.75 3.38 6.84
N ARG A 28 12.91 3.85 6.35
CA ARG A 28 13.24 3.84 4.92
C ARG A 28 13.30 2.43 4.33
N GLN A 29 13.86 1.47 5.07
CA GLN A 29 13.90 0.07 4.64
C GLN A 29 12.48 -0.50 4.52
N ALA A 30 11.64 -0.30 5.53
CA ALA A 30 10.25 -0.76 5.53
C ALA A 30 9.44 -0.11 4.39
N PHE A 31 9.66 1.18 4.12
CA PHE A 31 9.05 1.81 2.93
C PHE A 31 9.53 1.17 1.64
N GLY A 32 10.82 0.82 1.53
CA GLY A 32 11.35 0.12 0.36
C GLY A 32 10.66 -1.21 0.09
N GLU A 33 10.27 -1.94 1.14
CA GLU A 33 9.45 -3.16 1.04
C GLU A 33 8.03 -2.85 0.53
N ALA A 34 7.35 -1.90 1.17
CA ALA A 34 6.03 -1.46 0.76
C ALA A 34 6.02 -0.92 -0.68
N ALA A 35 7.09 -0.21 -1.08
CA ALA A 35 7.22 0.39 -2.40
C ALA A 35 7.18 -0.65 -3.52
N ARG A 36 7.76 -1.84 -3.32
CA ARG A 36 7.69 -2.94 -4.31
C ARG A 36 6.26 -3.37 -4.60
N VAL A 37 5.39 -3.34 -3.59
CA VAL A 37 3.95 -3.62 -3.76
C VAL A 37 3.27 -2.46 -4.46
N LEU A 38 3.47 -1.24 -3.97
CA LEU A 38 2.83 -0.03 -4.52
C LEU A 38 3.24 0.25 -5.98
N GLN A 39 4.42 -0.20 -6.41
CA GLN A 39 4.92 -0.09 -7.78
C GLN A 39 4.61 -1.35 -8.64
N SER A 40 3.92 -2.35 -8.10
CA SER A 40 3.46 -3.50 -8.89
C SER A 40 2.28 -3.12 -9.80
N PRO A 41 2.02 -3.89 -10.88
CA PRO A 41 0.85 -3.68 -11.73
C PRO A 41 -0.48 -3.65 -10.96
N ARG A 42 -0.60 -4.38 -9.85
CA ARG A 42 -1.82 -4.41 -9.03
C ARG A 42 -2.20 -3.03 -8.49
N CYS A 43 -1.21 -2.20 -8.14
CA CYS A 43 -1.43 -0.83 -7.65
C CYS A 43 -1.34 0.19 -8.80
N LEU A 44 -0.33 0.07 -9.64
CA LEU A 44 -0.07 1.03 -10.72
C LEU A 44 -1.12 1.01 -11.85
N ASN A 45 -1.97 -0.01 -11.93
CA ASN A 45 -3.09 0.00 -12.86
C ASN A 45 -4.20 0.97 -12.46
N CYS A 46 -4.29 1.30 -11.17
CA CYS A 46 -5.24 2.26 -10.62
C CYS A 46 -4.60 3.64 -10.37
N HIS A 47 -3.33 3.64 -9.92
CA HIS A 47 -2.53 4.83 -9.62
C HIS A 47 -1.72 5.31 -10.85
N THR A 48 -2.41 5.47 -11.97
CA THR A 48 -1.82 5.98 -13.22
C THR A 48 -1.70 7.50 -13.20
N VAL A 49 -0.83 8.04 -14.04
CA VAL A 49 -0.72 9.49 -14.32
C VAL A 49 -1.50 9.89 -15.58
N THR A 50 -2.31 8.98 -16.12
CA THR A 50 -3.11 9.15 -17.32
C THR A 50 -4.60 9.25 -16.99
N ASP A 51 -5.40 9.70 -17.96
CA ASP A 51 -6.86 9.77 -17.83
C ASP A 51 -7.56 8.42 -18.01
N PHE A 52 -6.83 7.31 -18.09
CA PHE A 52 -7.35 5.95 -18.24
C PHE A 52 -6.68 4.98 -17.25
N PRO A 53 -7.39 3.92 -16.84
CA PRO A 53 -6.77 2.82 -16.12
C PRO A 53 -5.95 1.94 -17.05
N ARG A 54 -5.03 1.18 -16.46
CA ARG A 54 -4.27 0.14 -17.17
C ARG A 54 -4.77 -1.25 -16.79
N GLN A 55 -4.45 -2.22 -17.63
CA GLN A 55 -4.91 -3.60 -17.51
C GLN A 55 -3.72 -4.56 -17.68
N GLY A 56 -3.82 -5.72 -17.02
CA GLY A 56 -2.78 -6.76 -17.10
C GLY A 56 -1.52 -6.42 -16.32
N ASP A 57 -0.52 -7.29 -16.42
CA ASP A 57 0.80 -7.10 -15.82
C ASP A 57 1.74 -6.31 -16.74
N ASP A 58 1.46 -6.33 -18.05
CA ASP A 58 2.06 -5.49 -19.08
C ASP A 58 1.53 -4.04 -19.05
N ARG A 59 0.48 -3.77 -18.27
CA ARG A 59 -0.10 -2.46 -18.00
C ARG A 59 -0.50 -1.69 -19.28
N HIS A 60 -1.01 -2.40 -20.28
CA HIS A 60 -1.61 -1.76 -21.47
C HIS A 60 -2.85 -0.93 -21.08
N PRO A 61 -3.29 0.03 -21.91
CA PRO A 61 -4.55 0.73 -21.67
C PRO A 61 -5.73 -0.25 -21.55
N HIS A 62 -6.64 0.01 -20.62
CA HIS A 62 -7.82 -0.85 -20.42
C HIS A 62 -8.56 -1.12 -21.73
N ALA A 63 -8.83 -2.38 -22.05
CA ALA A 63 -9.23 -2.82 -23.40
C ALA A 63 -10.52 -2.16 -23.92
N GLN A 64 -11.45 -1.82 -23.03
CA GLN A 64 -12.69 -1.09 -23.34
C GLN A 64 -12.50 0.43 -23.46
N MET A 65 -11.25 0.92 -23.52
CA MET A 65 -10.91 2.33 -23.68
C MET A 65 -11.54 3.25 -22.61
N ILE A 66 -11.63 2.74 -21.38
CA ILE A 66 -12.22 3.44 -20.24
C ILE A 66 -11.48 4.75 -19.98
N LYS A 67 -12.26 5.81 -19.73
CA LYS A 67 -11.78 7.10 -19.23
C LYS A 67 -12.15 7.24 -17.76
N ARG A 68 -11.27 7.84 -16.96
CA ARG A 68 -11.37 8.01 -15.50
C ARG A 68 -12.67 8.69 -15.07
N GLY A 69 -13.07 9.72 -15.81
CA GLY A 69 -14.18 10.61 -15.43
C GLY A 69 -13.86 11.46 -14.19
N PRO A 70 -14.71 12.43 -13.86
CA PRO A 70 -14.46 13.37 -12.76
C PRO A 70 -14.44 12.70 -11.38
N ALA A 71 -15.20 11.62 -11.21
CA ALA A 71 -15.31 10.88 -9.95
C ALA A 71 -14.43 9.62 -9.89
N GLY A 72 -13.56 9.38 -10.89
CA GLY A 72 -12.77 8.15 -10.97
C GLY A 72 -13.58 6.87 -11.24
N MET A 73 -14.87 6.99 -11.56
CA MET A 73 -15.81 5.88 -11.72
C MET A 73 -16.21 5.61 -13.18
N GLY A 74 -15.47 6.18 -14.14
CA GLY A 74 -15.79 6.07 -15.57
C GLY A 74 -16.37 7.36 -16.15
N HIS A 75 -16.46 7.41 -17.47
CA HIS A 75 -17.15 8.49 -18.19
C HIS A 75 -18.68 8.25 -18.12
N PRO A 76 -19.55 9.29 -18.12
CA PRO A 76 -21.01 9.09 -18.10
C PRO A 76 -21.54 8.14 -19.18
N SER A 77 -20.88 8.05 -20.33
CA SER A 77 -21.24 7.13 -21.41
C SER A 77 -20.86 5.67 -21.15
N LEU A 78 -19.91 5.40 -20.25
CA LEU A 78 -19.48 4.05 -19.85
C LEU A 78 -18.84 4.08 -18.46
N MET A 79 -19.66 3.78 -17.45
CA MET A 79 -19.25 3.74 -16.04
C MET A 79 -18.61 2.40 -15.69
N CYS A 80 -17.63 2.40 -14.78
CA CYS A 80 -16.93 1.19 -14.34
C CYS A 80 -17.90 0.11 -13.81
N LEU A 81 -18.94 0.54 -13.09
CA LEU A 81 -19.93 -0.36 -12.46
C LEU A 81 -20.87 -1.07 -13.45
N ALA A 82 -20.81 -0.74 -14.74
CA ALA A 82 -21.46 -1.53 -15.78
C ALA A 82 -20.87 -2.96 -15.87
N CYS A 83 -19.59 -3.12 -15.50
CA CYS A 83 -18.89 -4.41 -15.52
C CYS A 83 -18.39 -4.81 -14.14
N HIS A 84 -17.73 -3.90 -13.42
CA HIS A 84 -17.10 -4.18 -12.14
C HIS A 84 -18.12 -4.16 -11.00
N GLN A 85 -18.15 -5.22 -10.20
CA GLN A 85 -19.09 -5.38 -9.09
C GLN A 85 -18.35 -5.44 -7.75
N ALA A 86 -19.07 -5.73 -6.67
CA ALA A 86 -18.49 -5.85 -5.32
C ALA A 86 -17.54 -7.05 -5.16
N ALA A 87 -17.51 -7.99 -6.12
CA ALA A 87 -16.62 -9.13 -6.16
C ALA A 87 -16.22 -9.44 -7.61
N ASN A 88 -15.15 -10.20 -7.78
CA ASN A 88 -14.73 -10.74 -9.08
C ASN A 88 -15.88 -11.51 -9.75
N SER A 89 -16.06 -11.33 -11.05
CA SER A 89 -17.09 -11.97 -11.86
C SER A 89 -16.51 -12.52 -13.17
N ALA A 90 -17.34 -13.21 -13.97
CA ALA A 90 -16.93 -13.89 -15.20
C ALA A 90 -15.70 -14.80 -14.97
N ASP A 91 -15.79 -15.69 -13.97
CA ASP A 91 -14.72 -16.60 -13.54
C ASP A 91 -13.39 -15.87 -13.20
N GLY A 92 -13.51 -14.65 -12.70
CA GLY A 92 -12.40 -13.79 -12.33
C GLY A 92 -11.80 -13.00 -13.51
N ALA A 93 -12.36 -13.10 -14.72
CA ALA A 93 -11.96 -12.27 -15.84
C ALA A 93 -12.28 -10.79 -15.61
N VAL A 94 -13.40 -10.48 -14.95
CA VAL A 94 -13.75 -9.11 -14.56
C VAL A 94 -13.45 -8.93 -13.07
N PRO A 95 -12.51 -8.04 -12.70
CA PRO A 95 -12.19 -7.83 -11.30
C PRO A 95 -13.30 -7.05 -10.59
N GLY A 96 -13.44 -7.24 -9.29
CA GLY A 96 -14.44 -6.52 -8.51
C GLY A 96 -14.14 -6.47 -7.02
N ALA A 97 -14.49 -5.36 -6.39
CA ALA A 97 -14.34 -5.07 -4.97
C ALA A 97 -15.35 -3.98 -4.58
N PRO A 98 -15.71 -3.84 -3.29
CA PRO A 98 -16.51 -2.72 -2.82
C PRO A 98 -15.88 -1.37 -3.20
N ASN A 99 -16.71 -0.37 -3.49
CA ASN A 99 -16.29 0.97 -3.88
C ASN A 99 -15.33 0.98 -5.09
N TRP A 100 -15.62 0.26 -6.17
CA TRP A 100 -14.73 0.21 -7.34
C TRP A 100 -14.56 1.58 -8.04
N HIS A 101 -13.39 2.20 -7.90
CA HIS A 101 -13.03 3.46 -8.53
C HIS A 101 -11.51 3.59 -8.70
N LEU A 102 -11.07 4.54 -9.52
CA LEU A 102 -9.66 4.88 -9.65
C LEU A 102 -9.24 5.94 -8.64
N ALA A 103 -8.01 5.82 -8.15
CA ALA A 103 -7.37 6.86 -7.36
C ALA A 103 -7.28 8.17 -8.15
N PRO A 104 -7.48 9.35 -7.54
CA PRO A 104 -7.34 10.64 -8.23
C PRO A 104 -5.98 10.80 -8.92
N LEU A 105 -5.90 11.64 -9.97
CA LEU A 105 -4.64 11.92 -10.68
C LEU A 105 -3.55 12.46 -9.76
N SER A 106 -3.92 13.21 -8.71
CA SER A 106 -3.00 13.68 -7.69
C SER A 106 -2.29 12.54 -6.94
N MET A 107 -2.85 11.33 -6.97
CA MET A 107 -2.32 10.11 -6.37
C MET A 107 -1.70 9.14 -7.39
N GLY A 108 -1.42 9.57 -8.62
CA GLY A 108 -0.67 8.76 -9.58
C GLY A 108 0.83 8.80 -9.30
N TRP A 109 1.52 7.66 -9.30
CA TRP A 109 2.96 7.59 -9.03
C TRP A 109 3.73 6.72 -10.03
N GLU A 110 3.14 6.48 -11.19
CA GLU A 110 3.80 5.84 -12.31
C GLU A 110 5.10 6.58 -12.69
N GLY A 111 6.20 5.84 -12.83
CA GLY A 111 7.52 6.39 -13.17
C GLY A 111 8.27 7.06 -12.01
N LEU A 112 7.67 7.18 -10.83
CA LEU A 112 8.36 7.71 -9.65
C LEU A 112 9.28 6.66 -9.01
N SER A 113 10.44 7.10 -8.54
CA SER A 113 11.27 6.33 -7.60
C SER A 113 10.56 6.12 -6.26
N ALA A 114 11.03 5.16 -5.45
CA ALA A 114 10.46 4.92 -4.12
C ALA A 114 10.50 6.18 -3.23
N GLY A 115 11.60 6.94 -3.24
CA GLY A 115 11.71 8.19 -2.49
C GLY A 115 10.69 9.25 -2.93
N GLN A 116 10.52 9.44 -4.25
CA GLN A 116 9.54 10.38 -4.80
C GLN A 116 8.10 9.96 -4.48
N MET A 117 7.78 8.67 -4.64
CA MET A 117 6.48 8.12 -4.29
C MET A 117 6.17 8.31 -2.80
N CYS A 118 7.12 8.05 -1.90
CA CYS A 118 6.93 8.27 -0.46
C CYS A 118 6.58 9.73 -0.15
N ARG A 119 7.35 10.68 -0.70
CA ARG A 119 7.11 12.11 -0.47
C ARG A 119 5.73 12.53 -0.98
N LYS A 120 5.31 11.97 -2.12
CA LYS A 120 3.98 12.21 -2.68
C LYS A 120 2.85 11.61 -1.82
N LEU A 121 3.06 10.42 -1.25
CA LEU A 121 2.11 9.80 -0.31
C LEU A 121 1.96 10.61 0.97
N LEU A 122 3.02 11.29 1.44
CA LEU A 122 2.98 12.13 2.63
C LEU A 122 2.45 13.54 2.38
N ASP A 123 2.39 14.00 1.12
CA ASP A 123 1.84 15.31 0.78
C ASP A 123 0.31 15.30 0.88
N ARG A 124 -0.20 15.93 1.94
CA ARG A 124 -1.63 16.05 2.22
C ARG A 124 -2.41 16.77 1.13
N ASN A 125 -1.76 17.63 0.35
CA ASN A 125 -2.40 18.31 -0.77
C ASN A 125 -2.59 17.41 -1.99
N GLN A 126 -1.93 16.24 -2.01
CA GLN A 126 -1.94 15.32 -3.15
C GLN A 126 -2.55 13.95 -2.81
N ASN A 127 -2.56 13.56 -1.54
CA ASN A 127 -2.99 12.23 -1.07
C ASN A 127 -4.44 12.15 -0.57
N GLY A 128 -5.25 13.19 -0.81
CA GLY A 128 -6.62 13.28 -0.30
C GLY A 128 -6.68 13.67 1.17
N ASN A 129 -5.73 14.49 1.62
CA ASN A 129 -5.63 15.02 2.98
C ASN A 129 -5.45 13.95 4.09
N ARG A 130 -4.89 12.79 3.75
CA ARG A 130 -4.62 11.70 4.69
C ARG A 130 -3.35 11.97 5.49
N GLY A 131 -3.41 11.83 6.81
CA GLY A 131 -2.21 11.71 7.63
C GLY A 131 -1.63 10.29 7.56
N VAL A 132 -0.51 10.07 8.27
CA VAL A 132 0.14 8.75 8.31
C VAL A 132 -0.79 7.65 8.86
N PRO A 133 -1.54 7.85 9.97
CA PRO A 133 -2.48 6.84 10.45
C PRO A 133 -3.57 6.49 9.42
N GLU A 134 -4.10 7.49 8.71
CA GLU A 134 -5.11 7.26 7.67
C GLU A 134 -4.53 6.56 6.43
N LEU A 135 -3.25 6.79 6.10
CA LEU A 135 -2.56 6.04 5.05
C LEU A 135 -2.38 4.57 5.44
N VAL A 136 -1.96 4.30 6.69
CA VAL A 136 -1.85 2.93 7.21
C VAL A 136 -3.21 2.24 7.17
N ALA A 137 -4.27 2.89 7.64
CA ALA A 137 -5.62 2.34 7.58
C ALA A 137 -6.02 2.05 6.14
N HIS A 138 -5.92 3.02 5.23
CA HIS A 138 -6.25 2.83 3.82
C HIS A 138 -5.49 1.66 3.19
N MET A 139 -4.17 1.55 3.39
CA MET A 139 -3.38 0.49 2.79
C MET A 139 -3.64 -0.90 3.38
N THR A 140 -4.05 -0.97 4.66
CA THR A 140 -4.16 -2.26 5.37
C THR A 140 -5.59 -2.74 5.58
N THR A 141 -6.59 -1.89 5.41
CA THR A 141 -7.99 -2.24 5.69
C THR A 141 -8.98 -1.93 4.57
N ASP A 142 -8.64 -1.03 3.63
CA ASP A 142 -9.55 -0.67 2.54
C ASP A 142 -9.82 -1.89 1.64
N PRO A 143 -11.09 -2.35 1.49
CA PRO A 143 -11.43 -3.52 0.69
C PRO A 143 -10.97 -3.43 -0.77
N LEU A 144 -10.98 -2.24 -1.37
CA LEU A 144 -10.51 -2.05 -2.74
C LEU A 144 -8.99 -2.26 -2.83
N VAL A 145 -8.23 -1.85 -1.81
CA VAL A 145 -6.79 -2.12 -1.73
C VAL A 145 -6.53 -3.60 -1.46
N GLN A 146 -7.30 -4.20 -0.55
CA GLN A 146 -7.13 -5.61 -0.18
C GLN A 146 -7.42 -6.57 -1.33
N TRP A 147 -8.25 -6.17 -2.30
CA TRP A 147 -8.50 -6.94 -3.53
C TRP A 147 -7.21 -7.30 -4.29
N ALA A 148 -6.13 -6.52 -4.17
CA ALA A 148 -4.87 -6.79 -4.87
C ALA A 148 -4.32 -8.22 -4.66
N TRP A 149 -4.59 -8.84 -3.52
CA TRP A 149 -4.17 -10.22 -3.20
C TRP A 149 -5.19 -11.30 -3.61
N HIS A 150 -6.37 -10.90 -4.08
CA HIS A 150 -7.39 -11.79 -4.66
C HIS A 150 -7.86 -11.27 -6.02
N PRO A 151 -6.95 -11.09 -7.01
CA PRO A 151 -7.23 -10.31 -8.22
C PRO A 151 -8.11 -11.04 -9.25
N GLY A 152 -8.47 -12.30 -9.00
CA GLY A 152 -9.27 -13.14 -9.89
C GLY A 152 -8.52 -13.57 -11.16
N GLY A 153 -9.01 -14.64 -11.77
CA GLY A 153 -8.45 -15.19 -13.00
C GLY A 153 -7.01 -15.67 -12.79
N LYS A 154 -6.13 -15.32 -13.74
CA LYS A 154 -4.70 -15.70 -13.73
C LYS A 154 -3.76 -14.53 -13.44
N ARG A 155 -4.27 -13.44 -12.83
CA ARG A 155 -3.47 -12.24 -12.54
C ARG A 155 -2.47 -12.53 -11.43
N GLU A 156 -1.25 -12.03 -11.59
CA GLU A 156 -0.23 -12.12 -10.54
C GLU A 156 -0.61 -11.28 -9.32
N THR A 157 -0.36 -11.81 -8.13
CA THR A 157 -0.46 -11.06 -6.87
C THR A 157 0.75 -10.14 -6.70
N PRO A 158 0.69 -9.14 -5.79
CA PRO A 158 1.86 -8.33 -5.47
C PRO A 158 3.06 -9.18 -4.98
N PRO A 159 4.29 -8.64 -5.07
CA PRO A 159 5.52 -9.38 -4.73
C PRO A 159 5.71 -9.68 -3.23
N LEU A 160 4.81 -9.20 -2.37
CA LEU A 160 4.76 -9.53 -0.94
C LEU A 160 3.39 -10.11 -0.60
N SER A 161 3.35 -10.99 0.39
CA SER A 161 2.08 -11.41 0.98
C SER A 161 1.34 -10.21 1.59
N GLN A 162 0.02 -10.30 1.71
CA GLN A 162 -0.79 -9.22 2.28
C GLN A 162 -0.34 -8.86 3.70
N ARG A 163 -0.05 -9.88 4.52
CA ARG A 163 0.45 -9.68 5.88
C ARG A 163 1.79 -8.95 5.88
N ASP A 164 2.74 -9.38 5.06
CA ASP A 164 4.08 -8.77 5.05
C ASP A 164 4.02 -7.32 4.55
N PHE A 165 3.11 -7.02 3.60
CA PHE A 165 2.84 -5.64 3.19
C PHE A 165 2.26 -4.81 4.33
N HIS A 166 1.25 -5.33 5.05
CA HIS A 166 0.68 -4.63 6.20
C HIS A 166 1.73 -4.34 7.27
N ASP A 167 2.58 -5.32 7.57
CA ASP A 167 3.63 -5.18 8.56
C ASP A 167 4.70 -4.18 8.11
N ALA A 168 5.07 -4.16 6.82
CA ALA A 168 5.99 -3.17 6.27
C ALA A 168 5.42 -1.74 6.38
N VAL A 169 4.14 -1.54 6.05
CA VAL A 169 3.47 -0.24 6.16
C VAL A 169 3.41 0.24 7.62
N ARG A 170 3.05 -0.64 8.56
CA ARG A 170 3.03 -0.33 9.99
C ARG A 170 4.42 0.00 10.52
N ARG A 171 5.43 -0.83 10.21
CA ARG A 171 6.84 -0.56 10.58
C ARG A 171 7.34 0.78 10.05
N TRP A 172 7.00 1.12 8.81
CA TRP A 172 7.36 2.41 8.22
C TRP A 172 6.77 3.56 9.03
N ALA A 173 5.48 3.50 9.32
CA ALA A 173 4.76 4.51 10.09
C ALA A 173 5.27 4.63 11.53
N ASP A 174 5.39 3.52 12.26
CA ASP A 174 5.83 3.47 13.66
C ASP A 174 7.27 4.00 13.83
N ALA A 175 8.10 3.83 12.80
CA ALA A 175 9.47 4.33 12.78
C ALA A 175 9.59 5.79 12.30
N GLY A 176 8.48 6.50 12.07
CA GLY A 176 8.46 7.94 11.77
C GLY A 176 8.17 8.31 10.31
N ALA A 177 7.74 7.34 9.48
CA ALA A 177 7.35 7.54 8.09
C ALA A 177 8.42 8.22 7.19
N TYR A 178 9.70 7.94 7.39
CA TYR A 178 10.79 8.52 6.62
C TYR A 178 10.83 8.00 5.19
N CYS A 179 11.04 8.91 4.25
CA CYS A 179 11.22 8.59 2.84
C CYS A 179 12.65 8.22 2.49
N PRO A 180 12.87 7.19 1.65
CA PRO A 180 14.15 6.98 0.99
C PRO A 180 14.56 8.21 0.18
N LYS A 181 15.86 8.33 -0.12
CA LYS A 181 16.35 9.37 -1.02
C LYS A 181 15.67 9.20 -2.38
#